data_AF-A0A9X8SYM5-F1
#
_entry.id   AF-A0A9X8SYM5-F1
#
_cell.length_a   1.000
_cell.length_b   1.000
_cell.length_c   1.000
_cell.angle_alpha   90.00
_cell.angle_beta   90.00
_cell.angle_gamma   90.00
#
_symmetry.space_group_name_H-M   'P 1'
#
loop_
_entity.id
_entity.type
_entity.pdbx_description
1 polymer ?
#
loop_
_entity_poly.entity_id
_entity_poly.type
_entity_poly.pdbx_seq_one_letter_code
_entity_poly.pdbx_strand_id
1 'polypeptide(L)' 'MMMTKEDWVRRLGLEPHVEGGYFKQTEKASERLDFSGKERALYTSIYFFLIRRN' A
#
# COMPACT_ATOMS: atom_id res chain seq x y z
N MET A 1 -20.19 1.06 -16.25
CA MET A 1 -20.56 0.84 -14.82
C MET A 1 -19.40 1.31 -13.97
N MET A 2 -19.66 2.12 -12.93
CA MET A 2 -18.62 2.63 -12.03
C MET A 2 -18.34 1.60 -10.93
N MET A 3 -17.07 1.31 -10.66
CA MET A 3 -16.67 0.37 -9.61
C MET A 3 -16.91 0.98 -8.22
N THR A 4 -17.43 0.17 -7.28
CA THR A 4 -17.62 0.60 -5.89
C THR A 4 -16.31 0.58 -5.11
N LYS A 5 -16.35 1.13 -3.88
CA LYS A 5 -15.24 1.02 -2.92
C LYS A 5 -14.88 -0.44 -2.65
N GLU A 6 -15.89 -1.28 -2.40
CA GLU A 6 -15.74 -2.69 -2.10
C GLU A 6 -15.18 -3.47 -3.29
N ASP A 7 -15.55 -3.08 -4.51
CA ASP A 7 -14.97 -3.67 -5.72
C ASP A 7 -13.47 -3.39 -5.83
N TRP A 8 -13.03 -2.17 -5.55
CA TRP A 8 -11.61 -1.81 -5.55
C TRP A 8 -10.84 -2.52 -4.45
N VAL A 9 -11.37 -2.55 -3.23
CA VAL A 9 -10.76 -3.24 -2.09
C VAL A 9 -10.56 -4.73 -2.41
N ARG A 10 -11.59 -5.40 -2.93
CA ARG A 10 -11.52 -6.82 -3.29
C ARG A 10 -10.61 -7.08 -4.48
N ARG A 11 -10.72 -6.29 -5.55
CA ARG A 11 -9.95 -6.50 -6.79
C ARG A 11 -8.45 -6.31 -6.57
N LEU A 12 -8.06 -5.31 -5.79
CA LEU A 12 -6.66 -5.02 -5.50
C LEU A 12 -6.15 -5.81 -4.28
N GLY A 13 -7.05 -6.40 -3.49
CA GLY A 13 -6.72 -7.10 -2.25
C GLY A 13 -6.19 -6.15 -1.17
N LEU A 14 -6.84 -4.99 -1.02
CA LEU A 14 -6.43 -3.97 -0.06
C LEU A 14 -6.87 -4.35 1.36
N GLU A 15 -6.04 -4.01 2.33
CA GLU A 15 -6.27 -4.25 3.75
C GLU A 15 -6.42 -2.90 4.50
N PRO A 16 -7.17 -2.83 5.61
CA PRO A 16 -7.25 -1.62 6.41
C PRO A 16 -5.87 -1.15 6.88
N HIS A 17 -5.55 0.12 6.65
CA HIS A 17 -4.29 0.71 7.12
C HIS A 17 -4.47 1.33 8.51
N VAL A 18 -3.45 1.22 9.37
CA VAL A 18 -3.50 1.74 10.75
C VAL A 18 -3.69 3.26 10.82
N GLU A 19 -3.24 3.98 9.80
CA GLU A 19 -3.42 5.44 9.66
C GLU A 19 -4.80 5.81 9.05
N GLY A 20 -5.62 4.81 8.71
CA GLY A 20 -6.89 4.97 8.00
C GLY A 20 -6.78 4.74 6.49
N GLY A 21 -7.91 4.48 5.86
CA GLY A 21 -7.97 4.02 4.46
C GLY A 21 -7.61 2.54 4.33
N TYR A 22 -7.33 2.13 3.09
CA TYR A 22 -6.89 0.78 2.76
C TYR A 22 -5.57 0.82 1.99
N PHE A 23 -4.72 -0.19 2.15
CA PHE A 23 -3.44 -0.26 1.46
C PHE A 23 -3.09 -1.69 1.04
N LYS A 24 -2.12 -1.81 0.14
CA LYS A 24 -1.41 -3.06 -0.14
C LYS A 24 -0.03 -2.74 -0.67
N GLN A 25 1.00 -3.38 -0.12
CA GLN A 25 2.33 -3.35 -0.73
C GLN A 25 2.30 -4.18 -2.02
N THR A 26 2.65 -3.54 -3.14
CA THR A 26 2.71 -4.20 -4.45
C THR A 26 4.11 -4.66 -4.77
N GLU A 27 5.12 -3.88 -4.37
CA GLU A 27 6.51 -4.15 -4.71
C GLU A 27 7.44 -3.85 -3.53
N LYS A 28 8.52 -4.62 -3.46
CA LYS A 28 9.66 -4.39 -2.58
C LYS A 28 10.92 -4.82 -3.31
N ALA A 29 11.82 -3.87 -3.54
CA ALA A 29 13.06 -4.13 -4.25
C ALA A 29 13.87 -5.22 -3.53
N SER A 30 14.47 -6.13 -4.32
CA SER A 30 15.46 -7.09 -3.83
C SER A 30 16.78 -6.41 -3.51
N GLU A 31 17.12 -5.34 -4.24
CA GLU A 31 18.28 -4.49 -3.97
C GLU A 31 18.14 -3.82 -2.60
N ARG A 32 19.27 -3.73 -1.89
CA ARG A 32 19.36 -3.13 -0.57
C ARG A 32 20.42 -2.04 -0.52
N LEU A 33 20.20 -1.08 0.35
CA LEU A 33 21.15 -0.02 0.69
C LEU A 33 21.25 0.12 2.20
N ASP A 34 22.43 0.56 2.66
CA ASP A 34 22.61 1.00 4.03
C ASP A 34 22.01 2.40 4.19
N PHE A 35 21.04 2.51 5.10
CA PHE A 35 20.51 3.78 5.55
C PHE A 35 20.77 3.93 7.05
N SER A 36 21.80 4.71 7.39
CA SER A 36 22.19 5.02 8.78
C SER A 36 22.50 3.78 9.63
N GLY A 37 23.30 2.85 9.09
CA GLY A 37 23.71 1.61 9.73
C GLY A 37 22.63 0.53 9.73
N LYS A 38 21.60 0.68 8.88
CA LYS A 38 20.50 -0.28 8.77
C LYS A 38 20.22 -0.58 7.31
N GLU A 39 20.19 -1.87 6.96
CA GLU A 39 19.76 -2.26 5.62
C GLU A 39 18.28 -1.93 5.38
N ARG A 40 18.01 -1.35 4.22
CA ARG A 40 16.68 -1.06 3.70
C ARG A 40 16.59 -1.54 2.26
N ALA A 41 15.41 -1.98 1.85
CA ALA A 41 15.14 -2.19 0.42
C ALA A 41 15.31 -0.85 -0.31
N LEU A 42 15.83 -0.87 -1.54
CA LEU A 42 16.04 0.34 -2.35
C LEU A 42 14.76 1.17 -2.50
N TYR A 43 13.63 0.49 -2.68
CA TYR A 43 12.31 1.09 -2.62
C TYR A 43 11.23 0.07 -2.23
N THR A 44 10.06 0.61 -1.88
CA THR A 44 8.81 -0.15 -1.79
C THR A 44 7.71 0.66 -2.49
N SER A 45 6.67 -0.02 -2.96
CA SER A 45 5.51 0.63 -3.56
C SER A 45 4.24 0.06 -2.96
N ILE A 46 3.25 0.93 -2.77
CA ILE A 46 1.94 0.55 -2.25
C ILE A 46 0.83 1.11 -3.13
N TYR A 47 -0.29 0.42 -3.17
CA TYR A 47 -1.57 1.07 -3.40
C TYR A 47 -2.08 1.64 -2.08
N PHE A 48 -2.63 2.85 -2.14
CA PHE A 48 -3.29 3.49 -1.01
C PHE A 48 -4.63 4.07 -1.45
N PHE A 49 -5.69 3.70 -0.74
CA PHE A 49 -7.06 4.08 -1.07
C PHE A 49 -7.70 4.82 0.11
N LEU A 50 -7.89 6.11 -0.08
CA LEU A 50 -8.53 6.99 0.89
C LEU A 50 -10.05 6.88 0.80
N ILE A 51 -10.68 6.84 1.96
CA ILE A 51 -12.13 6.92 2.10
C ILE A 51 -12.46 8.20 2.85
N ARG A 52 -13.51 8.90 2.43
CA ARG A 52 -14.02 10.03 3.21
C ARG A 52 -14.65 9.47 4.48
N ARG A 53 -14.16 9.90 5.64
CA ARG A 53 -14.89 9.75 6.90
C ARG A 53 -15.94 10.87 6.92
N ASN A 54 -17.22 10.48 6.96
CA ASN A 54 -18.32 11.42 7.16
C ASN A 54 -18.35 11.87 8.63
#